data_AF-A0A5P8WA77-F1
#
_entry.id   AF-A0A5P8WA77-F1
#
_cell.length_a   1.000
_cell.length_b   1.000
_cell.length_c   1.000
_cell.angle_alpha   90.00
_cell.angle_beta   90.00
_cell.angle_gamma   90.00
#
_symmetry.space_group_name_H-M   'P 1'
#
loop_
_entity.id
_entity.type
_entity.pdbx_description
1 polymer ?
#
loop_
_entity_poly.entity_id
_entity_poly.type
_entity_poly.pdbx_seq_one_letter_code
_entity_poly.pdbx_strand_id
1 'polypeptide(L)'
;MAVEVRLKEIRNARGFSQNELARRLEMSLTNVQKIEYGQAKSIPLDTLDKLCKILQCEVGELLVRIPDDDEENSQLPISTIIPATEQNSPVNESKSQSNKKARKSVGSIVLPFEKRSA
;
A
#
# COMPACT_ATOMS: atom_id res chain seq x y z
N MET A 1 12.44 0.04 20.86
CA MET A 1 10.98 -0.13 20.63
C MET A 1 10.85 -0.55 19.20
N ALA A 2 10.44 -1.79 18.95
CA ALA A 2 10.49 -2.37 17.61
C ALA A 2 9.41 -1.85 16.64
N VAL A 3 8.53 -0.90 17.03
CA VAL A 3 7.45 -0.39 16.18
C VAL A 3 7.31 1.14 16.31
N GLU A 4 7.32 1.84 15.17
CA GLU A 4 7.11 3.28 15.05
C GLU A 4 5.82 3.60 14.25
N VAL A 5 5.21 4.75 14.55
CA VAL A 5 4.03 5.28 13.86
C VAL A 5 4.44 6.42 12.92
N ARG A 6 4.41 6.22 11.60
CA ARG A 6 4.80 7.22 10.58
C ARG A 6 3.69 8.24 10.28
N LEU A 7 3.01 8.71 11.32
CA LEU A 7 1.85 9.59 11.17
C LEU A 7 2.24 10.95 10.56
N LYS A 8 3.39 11.52 10.96
CA LYS A 8 3.84 12.83 10.49
C LYS A 8 4.02 12.88 8.97
N GLU A 9 4.67 11.87 8.42
CA GLU A 9 4.99 11.76 6.99
C GLU A 9 3.72 11.64 6.16
N ILE A 10 2.84 10.71 6.54
CA ILE A 10 1.56 10.49 5.86
C ILE A 10 0.67 11.73 5.96
N ARG A 11 0.56 12.33 7.15
CA ARG A 11 -0.23 13.54 7.38
C ARG A 11 0.25 14.69 6.51
N ASN A 12 1.56 14.91 6.42
CA ASN A 12 2.15 15.96 5.59
C ASN A 12 1.97 15.65 4.09
N ALA A 13 2.17 14.41 3.66
CA ALA A 13 1.96 14.00 2.27
C ALA A 13 0.51 14.20 1.81
N ARG A 14 -0.45 14.10 2.72
CA ARG A 14 -1.88 14.34 2.45
C ARG A 14 -2.31 15.80 2.70
N GLY A 15 -1.42 16.68 3.15
CA GLY A 15 -1.71 18.10 3.38
C GLY A 15 -2.56 18.40 4.62
N PHE A 16 -2.58 17.50 5.60
CA PHE A 16 -3.32 17.71 6.85
C PHE A 16 -2.46 18.42 7.89
N SER A 17 -3.02 19.37 8.63
CA SER A 17 -2.39 19.88 9.86
C SER A 17 -2.72 18.97 11.04
N GLN A 18 -1.93 19.02 12.12
CA GLN A 18 -2.24 18.27 13.35
C GLN A 18 -3.61 18.67 13.92
N ASN A 19 -3.95 19.97 13.89
CA ASN A 19 -5.25 20.48 14.33
C ASN A 19 -6.41 19.93 13.50
N GLU A 20 -6.26 19.91 12.18
CA GLU A 20 -7.30 19.41 11.29
C GLU A 20 -7.52 17.90 11.48
N LEU A 21 -6.43 17.15 11.66
CA LEU A 21 -6.51 15.72 11.94
C LEU A 21 -7.17 15.46 13.30
N ALA A 22 -6.83 16.23 14.34
CA ALA A 22 -7.44 16.14 15.67
C ALA A 22 -8.96 16.37 15.61
N ARG A 23 -9.40 17.39 14.85
CA ARG A 23 -10.81 17.68 14.63
C ARG A 23 -11.54 16.55 13.93
N ARG A 24 -10.96 15.98 12.87
CA ARG A 24 -11.56 14.87 12.11
C ARG A 24 -11.61 13.56 12.89
N LEU A 25 -10.68 13.36 13.81
CA LEU A 25 -10.62 12.19 14.69
C LEU A 25 -11.43 12.36 15.99
N GLU A 26 -12.00 13.54 16.22
CA GLU A 26 -12.73 13.87 17.46
C GLU A 26 -11.88 13.66 18.72
N MET A 27 -10.60 14.02 18.67
CA MET A 27 -9.67 13.93 19.80
C MET A 27 -8.90 15.23 20.02
N SER A 28 -8.24 15.33 21.18
CA SER A 28 -7.41 16.50 21.47
C SER A 28 -6.16 16.53 20.59
N LEU A 29 -5.68 17.74 20.26
CA LEU A 29 -4.41 17.95 19.56
C LEU A 29 -3.26 17.21 20.26
N THR A 30 -3.22 17.28 21.59
CA THR A 30 -2.21 16.59 22.40
C THR A 30 -2.23 15.08 22.19
N ASN A 31 -3.40 14.47 22.00
CA ASN A 31 -3.49 13.03 21.74
C ASN A 31 -2.93 12.67 20.37
N VAL A 32 -3.24 13.48 19.34
CA VAL A 32 -2.64 13.33 18.00
C VAL A 32 -1.12 13.46 18.07
N GLN A 33 -0.60 14.44 18.80
CA GLN A 33 0.84 14.63 18.98
C GLN A 33 1.50 13.45 19.70
N LYS A 34 0.86 12.90 20.74
CA LYS A 34 1.35 11.70 21.41
C LYS A 34 1.45 10.51 20.45
N ILE A 35 0.46 10.33 19.58
CA ILE A 35 0.51 9.30 18.54
C ILE A 35 1.64 9.58 17.55
N GLU A 36 1.73 10.82 17.05
CA GLU A 36 2.71 11.24 16.04
C GLU A 36 4.16 11.09 16.50
N TYR A 37 4.43 11.30 17.79
CA TYR A 37 5.78 11.18 18.37
C TYR A 37 6.03 9.83 19.07
N GLY A 38 5.17 8.84 18.88
CA GLY A 38 5.33 7.51 19.50
C GLY A 38 5.22 7.50 21.04
N GLN A 39 4.67 8.55 21.64
CA GLN A 39 4.46 8.67 23.10
C GLN A 39 3.14 8.05 23.55
N ALA A 40 2.27 7.66 22.61
CA ALA A 40 1.03 6.97 22.91
C ALA A 40 1.32 5.54 23.40
N LYS A 41 0.77 5.18 24.57
CA LYS A 41 0.91 3.83 25.12
C LYS A 41 0.11 2.77 24.35
N SER A 42 -0.99 3.19 23.75
CA SER A 42 -1.90 2.33 22.99
C SER A 42 -2.71 3.18 22.02
N ILE A 43 -3.05 2.59 20.87
CA ILE A 43 -3.95 3.17 19.87
C ILE A 43 -5.06 2.13 19.66
N PRO A 44 -6.32 2.44 20.01
CA PRO A 44 -7.44 1.56 19.71
C PRO A 44 -7.55 1.27 18.21
N LEU A 45 -7.98 0.06 17.84
CA LEU A 45 -8.14 -0.31 16.43
C LEU A 45 -9.13 0.59 15.70
N ASP A 46 -10.21 1.02 16.37
CA ASP A 46 -11.17 1.97 15.81
C ASP A 46 -10.51 3.32 15.46
N THR A 47 -9.58 3.78 16.28
CA THR A 47 -8.81 5.00 16.00
C THR A 47 -7.86 4.79 14.83
N LEU A 48 -7.23 3.62 14.75
CA LEU A 48 -6.35 3.26 13.65
C LEU A 48 -7.11 3.18 12.32
N ASP A 49 -8.31 2.59 12.32
CA ASP A 49 -9.21 2.53 11.17
C ASP A 49 -9.65 3.93 10.73
N LYS A 50 -10.07 4.79 11.66
CA LYS A 50 -10.38 6.20 11.38
C LYS A 50 -9.20 6.95 10.78
N LEU A 51 -7.99 6.77 11.32
CA LEU A 51 -6.76 7.36 10.79
C LEU A 51 -6.53 6.93 9.34
N CYS A 52 -6.60 5.63 9.06
CA CYS A 52 -6.42 5.08 7.72
C CYS A 52 -7.46 5.60 6.73
N LYS A 53 -8.72 5.73 7.15
CA LYS A 53 -9.81 6.30 6.33
C LYS A 53 -9.59 7.78 6.01
N ILE A 54 -9.23 8.59 7.01
CA ILE A 54 -9.02 10.04 6.84
C ILE A 54 -7.80 10.32 5.97
N LEU A 55 -6.71 9.58 6.22
CA LEU A 55 -5.43 9.76 5.53
C LEU A 55 -5.35 8.96 4.22
N GLN A 56 -6.34 8.13 3.91
CA GLN A 56 -6.37 7.26 2.74
C GLN A 56 -5.06 6.47 2.61
N CYS A 57 -4.70 5.76 3.68
CA CYS A 57 -3.48 4.97 3.78
C CYS A 57 -3.78 3.58 4.33
N GLU A 58 -2.86 2.64 4.10
CA GLU A 58 -2.94 1.32 4.70
C GLU A 58 -2.29 1.26 6.07
N VAL A 59 -2.68 0.29 6.90
CA VAL A 59 -2.12 0.10 8.24
C VAL A 59 -0.60 -0.16 8.19
N GLY A 60 -0.14 -0.90 7.18
CA GLY A 60 1.29 -1.19 6.98
C GLY A 60 2.11 0.02 6.55
N GLU A 61 1.49 1.05 5.98
CA GLU A 61 2.17 2.32 5.70
C GLU A 61 2.39 3.11 6.99
N LEU A 62 1.39 3.08 7.89
CA LEU A 62 1.34 3.85 9.13
C LEU A 62 2.16 3.23 10.26
N LEU A 63 2.14 1.90 10.42
CA LEU A 63 2.86 1.17 11.48
C LEU A 63 4.04 0.41 10.89
N VAL A 64 5.26 0.75 11.30
CA VAL A 64 6.49 0.14 10.78
C VAL A 64 7.27 -0.52 11.88
N ARG A 65 7.68 -1.76 11.64
CA ARG A 65 8.63 -2.45 12.52
C ARG A 65 10.04 -1.93 12.24
N ILE A 66 10.70 -1.39 13.26
CA ILE A 66 12.12 -1.06 13.20
C ILE A 66 12.89 -2.28 13.73
N PRO A 67 13.80 -2.88 12.94
CA PRO A 67 14.67 -3.94 13.43
C PRO A 67 15.52 -3.39 14.58
N ASP A 68 15.69 -4.19 15.63
CA ASP A 68 16.68 -3.86 16.65
C ASP A 68 18.08 -4.08 16.03
N ASP A 69 19.03 -3.18 16.33
CA ASP A 69 20.39 -3.19 15.74
C ASP A 69 21.18 -4.50 16.01
N ASP A 70 20.63 -5.41 16.82
CA ASP A 70 21.22 -6.70 17.19
C ASP A 70 20.84 -7.86 16.22
N GLU A 71 19.94 -7.65 15.26
CA GLU A 71 19.40 -8.70 14.36
C GLU A 71 20.13 -8.74 12.99
N GLU A 72 21.46 -8.67 12.98
CA GLU A 72 22.27 -8.74 11.75
C GLU A 72 22.63 -10.17 11.28
N ASN A 73 22.06 -11.24 11.85
CA ASN A 73 22.48 -12.60 11.47
C ASN A 73 21.40 -13.69 11.50
N SER A 74 20.31 -13.53 10.74
CA SER A 74 19.38 -14.64 10.43
C SER A 74 18.73 -14.52 9.05
N GLN A 75 19.48 -14.09 8.03
CA GLN A 75 19.05 -14.32 6.66
C GLN A 75 19.28 -15.79 6.29
N LEU A 76 18.27 -16.64 6.51
CA LEU A 76 18.09 -17.82 5.66
C LEU A 76 17.27 -17.37 4.45
N PRO A 77 17.78 -17.51 3.21
CA PRO A 77 17.07 -17.07 2.02
C PRO A 77 15.82 -17.94 1.81
N ILE A 78 14.64 -17.33 1.86
CA ILE A 78 13.39 -17.95 1.39
C ILE A 78 13.48 -18.03 -0.14
N SER A 79 14.24 -18.98 -0.67
CA SER A 79 14.33 -19.25 -2.13
C SER A 79 14.36 -20.74 -2.52
N THR A 80 14.16 -21.68 -1.59
CA THR A 80 14.27 -23.13 -1.90
C THR A 80 12.94 -23.91 -1.81
N ILE A 81 11.77 -23.27 -1.89
CA ILE A 81 10.52 -24.02 -2.09
C ILE A 81 10.03 -23.82 -3.54
N ILE A 82 10.81 -24.36 -4.47
CA ILE A 82 10.27 -24.88 -5.72
C ILE A 82 10.01 -26.36 -5.44
N PRO A 83 8.77 -26.88 -5.54
CA PRO A 83 8.59 -28.32 -5.58
C PRO A 83 9.17 -28.81 -6.92
N ALA A 84 10.39 -29.33 -6.87
CA ALA A 84 10.91 -30.21 -7.89
C ALA A 84 10.11 -31.52 -7.84
N THR A 85 9.10 -31.64 -8.68
CA THR A 85 8.62 -32.96 -9.15
C THR A 85 8.73 -32.96 -10.66
N GLU A 86 9.93 -33.27 -11.11
CA GLU A 86 10.25 -33.74 -12.45
C GLU A 86 10.26 -35.29 -12.43
N GLN A 87 10.02 -35.89 -13.60
CA GLN A 87 10.00 -37.33 -13.98
C GLN A 87 8.62 -38.03 -13.86
N ASN A 88 7.99 -38.59 -14.89
CA ASN A 88 8.30 -38.97 -16.29
C ASN A 88 6.95 -38.95 -17.06
N SER A 89 6.79 -38.82 -18.38
CA SER A 89 7.43 -39.47 -19.53
C SER A 89 6.88 -38.85 -20.85
N PRO A 90 7.44 -39.19 -22.04
CA PRO A 90 7.29 -38.43 -23.28
C PRO A 90 6.01 -38.79 -24.05
N VAL A 91 5.67 -37.97 -25.05
CA VAL A 91 5.05 -38.29 -26.36
C VAL A 91 4.17 -37.12 -26.82
N ASN A 92 4.69 -36.27 -27.71
CA ASN A 92 4.43 -36.34 -29.15
C ASN A 92 4.75 -34.99 -29.80
N GLU A 93 5.62 -35.03 -30.81
CA GLU A 93 5.73 -33.97 -31.79
C GLU A 93 4.38 -33.79 -32.52
N SER A 94 3.92 -32.55 -32.62
CA SER A 94 3.09 -32.14 -33.76
C SER A 94 3.37 -30.70 -34.08
N LYS A 95 4.23 -30.54 -35.08
CA LYS A 95 4.44 -29.35 -35.90
C LYS A 95 3.10 -28.76 -36.33
N SER A 96 2.99 -27.44 -36.30
CA SER A 96 2.19 -26.58 -37.20
C SER A 96 2.40 -25.13 -36.75
N GLN A 97 3.42 -24.42 -37.26
CA GLN A 97 3.30 -23.50 -38.40
C GLN A 97 2.04 -22.63 -38.42
N SER A 98 2.29 -21.35 -38.76
CA SER A 98 1.38 -20.42 -39.43
C SER A 98 0.66 -19.39 -38.55
N ASN A 99 1.29 -18.22 -38.51
CA ASN A 99 0.80 -17.00 -39.18
C ASN A 99 -0.07 -15.97 -38.42
N LYS A 100 0.22 -14.72 -38.81
CA LYS A 100 -0.65 -13.52 -38.89
C LYS A 100 -0.80 -12.64 -37.64
N LYS A 101 0.17 -11.73 -37.52
CA LYS A 101 0.00 -10.27 -37.71
C LYS A 101 -1.47 -9.80 -37.75
N ALA A 102 -1.91 -9.07 -36.73
CA ALA A 102 -3.04 -8.15 -36.83
C ALA A 102 -2.80 -6.91 -35.94
N ARG A 103 -2.20 -5.88 -36.55
CA ARG A 103 -2.37 -4.50 -36.11
C ARG A 103 -3.73 -4.01 -36.64
N LYS A 104 -4.58 -3.49 -35.76
CA LYS A 104 -5.69 -2.55 -36.01
C LYS A 104 -5.70 -1.66 -34.76
N SER A 105 -5.49 -0.34 -34.73
CA SER A 105 -5.77 0.78 -35.64
C SER A 105 -7.23 0.87 -36.08
N VAL A 106 -8.08 1.43 -35.21
CA VAL A 106 -9.14 2.41 -35.52
C VAL A 106 -9.36 3.18 -34.21
N GLY A 107 -9.05 4.47 -34.11
CA GLY A 107 -9.96 5.56 -34.51
C GLY A 107 -10.92 5.84 -33.36
N SER A 108 -10.63 6.82 -32.50
CA SER A 108 -11.17 8.19 -32.61
C SER A 108 -12.68 8.23 -32.41
N ILE A 109 -13.13 8.83 -31.30
CA ILE A 109 -14.21 9.83 -31.32
C ILE A 109 -14.06 10.67 -30.04
N VAL A 110 -13.59 11.89 -30.26
CA VAL A 110 -13.87 13.06 -29.44
C VAL A 110 -15.23 13.56 -29.90
N LEU A 111 -16.16 13.82 -28.98
CA LEU A 111 -17.25 14.77 -29.20
C LEU A 111 -17.55 15.52 -27.88
N PRO A 112 -18.11 16.73 -27.97
CA PRO A 112 -17.71 17.86 -27.14
C PRO A 112 -18.77 18.29 -26.13
N PHE A 113 -18.33 19.15 -25.21
CA PHE A 113 -19.02 20.31 -24.66
C PHE A 113 -20.46 20.55 -25.16
N GLU A 114 -21.42 20.56 -24.23
CA GLU A 114 -22.58 21.44 -24.35
C GLU A 114 -22.91 22.08 -23.00
N LYS A 115 -22.69 23.40 -22.96
CA LYS A 115 -23.23 24.32 -21.96
C LYS A 115 -24.75 24.40 -22.17
N ARG A 116 -25.53 24.49 -21.10
CA ARG A 116 -26.70 25.40 -21.05
C ARG A 116 -27.14 25.68 -19.61
N SER A 117 -27.02 26.95 -19.24
CA SER A 117 -27.70 27.61 -18.13
C SER A 117 -29.23 27.48 -18.26
N ALA A 118 -29.93 27.46 -17.12
CA ALA A 118 -30.74 28.56 -16.60
C ALA A 118 -31.13 28.25 -15.15
#